data_AF-A0A918NPR2-F1
#
_entry.id   AF-A0A918NPR2-F1
#
_cell.length_a   1.000
_cell.length_b   1.000
_cell.length_c   1.000
_cell.angle_alpha   90.00
_cell.angle_beta   90.00
_cell.angle_gamma   90.00
#
_symmetry.space_group_name_H-M   'P 1'
#
loop_
_entity.id
_entity.type
_entity.pdbx_description
1 polymer ?
#
loop_
_entity_poly.entity_id
_entity_poly.type
_entity_poly.pdbx_seq_one_letter_code
_entity_poly.pdbx_strand_id
1 'polypeptide(L)'
;MLMPHPAILRTLVEEYEALVVEEAARGTAGQTGRSQDLAYTLCVSTGTRDVRLALEAARRQLAADGRPVAPMPMRPAGAGAQQVREGDGAVAR
;
A
#
# COMPACT_ATOMS: atom_id res chain seq x y z
N MET A 1 -2.63 -19.36 0.85
CA MET A 1 -3.77 -18.43 0.82
C MET A 1 -3.76 -17.71 -0.50
N LEU A 2 -4.86 -17.77 -1.25
CA LEU A 2 -4.98 -17.18 -2.58
C LEU A 2 -5.10 -15.66 -2.42
N MET A 3 -4.02 -14.92 -2.67
CA MET A 3 -4.13 -13.46 -2.78
C MET A 3 -4.94 -13.17 -4.05
N PRO A 4 -6.12 -12.53 -3.97
CA PRO A 4 -6.82 -12.12 -5.16
C PRO A 4 -5.93 -11.17 -5.96
N HIS A 5 -5.99 -11.26 -7.29
CA HIS A 5 -5.27 -10.34 -8.14
C HIS A 5 -5.69 -8.89 -7.79
N PRO A 6 -4.77 -7.93 -7.61
CA PRO A 6 -5.08 -6.56 -7.17
C PRO A 6 -6.19 -5.87 -7.96
N ALA A 7 -6.31 -6.15 -9.26
CA ALA A 7 -7.40 -5.62 -10.08
C ALA A 7 -8.78 -6.07 -9.56
N ILE A 8 -8.92 -7.34 -9.19
CA ILE A 8 -10.15 -7.90 -8.62
C ILE A 8 -10.44 -7.31 -7.25
N LEU A 9 -9.42 -7.17 -6.41
CA LEU A 9 -9.58 -6.59 -5.07
C LEU A 9 -10.06 -5.12 -5.16
N ARG A 10 -9.54 -4.34 -6.10
CA ARG A 10 -10.00 -2.97 -6.35
C ARG A 10 -11.48 -2.94 -6.75
N THR A 11 -11.89 -3.75 -7.71
CA THR A 11 -13.29 -3.82 -8.15
C THR A 11 -14.23 -4.22 -7.02
N LEU A 12 -13.87 -5.18 -6.18
CA LEU A 12 -14.68 -5.61 -5.04
C LEU A 12 -14.89 -4.48 -4.01
N VAL A 13 -13.85 -3.68 -3.74
CA VAL A 13 -13.94 -2.53 -2.83
C VAL A 13 -14.86 -1.46 -3.42
N GLU A 14 -14.70 -1.13 -4.70
CA GLU A 14 -15.51 -0.12 -5.40
C GLU A 14 -17.00 -0.53 -5.45
N GLU A 15 -17.30 -1.78 -5.76
CA GLU A 15 -18.68 -2.29 -5.79
C GLU A 15 -19.34 -2.27 -4.41
N TYR A 16 -18.61 -2.66 -3.36
CA TYR A 16 -19.13 -2.62 -1.99
C TYR A 16 -19.47 -1.19 -1.56
N GLU A 17 -18.56 -0.24 -1.80
CA GLU A 17 -18.75 1.16 -1.41
C GLU A 17 -19.92 1.81 -2.16
N ALA A 18 -20.04 1.55 -3.47
CA ALA A 18 -21.17 2.02 -4.26
C ALA A 18 -22.50 1.47 -3.72
N LEU A 19 -22.56 0.17 -3.39
CA LEU A 19 -23.77 -0.44 -2.83
C LEU A 19 -24.15 0.14 -1.48
N VAL A 20 -23.19 0.37 -0.59
CA VAL A 20 -23.46 0.98 0.73
C VAL A 20 -24.02 2.40 0.58
N VAL A 21 -23.49 3.19 -0.37
CA VAL A 21 -24.00 4.53 -0.66
C VAL A 21 -25.43 4.47 -1.22
N GLU A 22 -25.69 3.56 -2.15
CA GLU A 22 -27.02 3.35 -2.73
C GLU A 22 -28.05 2.89 -1.69
N GLU A 23 -27.67 1.96 -0.81
CA GLU A 23 -28.51 1.48 0.29
C GLU A 23 -28.84 2.59 1.28
N ALA A 24 -27.83 3.40 1.64
CA ALA A 24 -28.03 4.57 2.50
C ALA A 24 -28.98 5.58 1.84
N ALA A 25 -28.84 5.84 0.54
CA ALA A 25 -29.72 6.73 -0.22
C ALA A 25 -31.17 6.22 -0.32
N ARG A 26 -31.35 4.89 -0.41
CA ARG A 26 -32.68 4.26 -0.44
C ARG A 26 -33.32 4.13 0.94
N GLY A 27 -32.61 4.49 2.01
CA GLY A 27 -33.10 4.35 3.38
C GLY A 27 -33.28 2.91 3.82
N THR A 28 -32.61 1.95 3.17
CA THR A 28 -32.61 0.56 3.63
C THR A 28 -31.79 0.49 4.91
N ALA A 29 -32.46 0.33 6.04
CA ALA A 29 -31.84 0.19 7.35
C ALA A 29 -31.20 -1.22 7.48
N GLY A 30 -30.17 -1.49 6.69
CA GLY A 30 -29.47 -2.76 6.68
C GLY A 30 -28.72 -3.01 5.38
N GLN A 31 -27.62 -3.76 5.49
CA GLN A 31 -26.92 -4.32 4.35
C GLN A 31 -27.86 -5.27 3.61
N THR A 32 -28.07 -5.06 2.30
CA THR A 32 -28.74 -6.05 1.46
C THR A 32 -27.91 -7.34 1.39
N GLY A 33 -28.51 -8.45 0.95
CA GLY A 33 -27.77 -9.70 0.76
C GLY A 33 -26.53 -9.51 -0.11
N ARG A 34 -26.60 -8.65 -1.14
CA ARG A 34 -25.47 -8.37 -2.02
C ARG A 34 -24.33 -7.63 -1.33
N SER A 35 -24.61 -6.61 -0.50
CA SER A 35 -23.55 -5.92 0.23
C SER A 35 -22.94 -6.82 1.31
N GLN A 36 -23.74 -7.72 1.89
CA GLN A 36 -23.28 -8.71 2.85
C GLN A 36 -22.38 -9.79 2.22
N ASP A 37 -22.70 -10.24 1.00
CA ASP A 37 -21.88 -11.19 0.24
C ASP A 37 -20.50 -10.58 -0.10
N LEU A 38 -20.48 -9.32 -0.58
CA LEU A 38 -19.24 -8.60 -0.86
C LEU A 38 -18.41 -8.37 0.42
N ALA A 39 -19.06 -7.99 1.52
CA ALA A 39 -18.40 -7.87 2.81
C ALA A 39 -17.75 -9.19 3.25
N TYR A 40 -18.44 -10.32 3.07
CA TYR A 40 -17.91 -11.64 3.37
C TYR A 40 -16.70 -11.99 2.49
N THR A 41 -16.79 -11.76 1.17
CA THR A 41 -15.68 -11.98 0.24
C THR A 41 -14.45 -11.13 0.60
N LEU A 42 -14.65 -9.86 0.94
CA LEU A 42 -13.58 -8.97 1.37
C LEU A 42 -12.92 -9.51 2.64
N CYS A 43 -13.70 -9.82 3.68
CA CYS A 43 -13.19 -10.38 4.93
C CYS A 43 -12.35 -11.65 4.72
N VAL A 44 -12.82 -12.61 3.92
CA VAL A 44 -12.08 -13.83 3.62
C VAL A 44 -10.80 -13.54 2.83
N SER A 45 -10.87 -12.64 1.85
CA SER A 45 -9.75 -12.28 0.97
C SER A 45 -8.64 -11.53 1.72
N THR A 46 -9.01 -10.71 2.70
CA THR A 46 -8.06 -9.95 3.52
C THR A 46 -7.69 -10.65 4.82
N GLY A 47 -8.30 -11.80 5.12
CA GLY A 47 -8.08 -12.55 6.36
C GLY A 47 -8.57 -11.83 7.63
N THR A 48 -9.60 -11.00 7.51
CA THR A 48 -10.18 -10.23 8.62
C THR A 48 -11.57 -10.77 8.99
N ARG A 49 -12.12 -10.29 10.12
CA ARG A 49 -13.46 -10.68 10.63
C ARG A 49 -14.50 -9.57 10.56
N ASP A 50 -14.08 -8.36 10.17
CA ASP A 50 -14.92 -7.17 10.12
C ASP A 50 -14.68 -6.47 8.78
N VAL A 51 -15.77 -5.98 8.16
CA VAL A 51 -15.72 -5.37 6.83
C VAL A 51 -14.94 -4.05 6.82
N ARG A 52 -14.96 -3.29 7.91
CA ARG A 52 -14.15 -2.06 8.02
C ARG A 52 -12.67 -2.40 8.05
N LEU A 53 -12.30 -3.42 8.82
CA LEU A 53 -10.93 -3.93 8.85
C LEU A 53 -10.52 -4.51 7.49
N ALA A 54 -11.45 -5.17 6.80
CA ALA A 54 -11.22 -5.70 5.45
C ALA A 54 -10.92 -4.57 4.45
N LEU A 55 -11.73 -3.52 4.43
CA LEU A 55 -11.52 -2.35 3.57
C LEU A 55 -10.19 -1.66 3.85
N GLU A 56 -9.83 -1.49 5.12
CA GLU A 56 -8.54 -0.89 5.51
C GLU A 56 -7.36 -1.75 5.04
N ALA A 57 -7.43 -3.07 5.23
CA ALA A 57 -6.42 -4.00 4.75
C ALA A 57 -6.32 -4.02 3.22
N ALA A 58 -7.45 -4.05 2.51
CA ALA A 58 -7.51 -4.01 1.06
C ALA A 58 -6.88 -2.73 0.50
N ARG A 59 -7.20 -1.56 1.08
CA ARG A 59 -6.59 -0.28 0.69
C ARG A 59 -5.07 -0.27 0.89
N ARG A 60 -4.56 -0.86 1.97
CA ARG A 60 -3.12 -1.02 2.20
C ARG A 60 -2.45 -1.94 1.16
N GLN A 61 -3.09 -3.06 0.81
CA GLN A 61 -2.57 -3.98 -0.20
C GLN A 61 -2.49 -3.30 -1.58
N LEU A 62 -3.56 -2.62 -1.99
CA LEU A 62 -3.60 -1.88 -3.26
C LEU A 62 -2.56 -0.75 -3.31
N ALA A 63 -2.28 -0.09 -2.18
CA ALA A 63 -1.23 0.92 -2.08
C ALA A 63 0.18 0.31 -2.18
N ALA A 64 0.39 -0.91 -1.67
CA ALA A 64 1.65 -1.63 -1.78
C ALA A 64 1.92 -2.11 -3.22
N ASP A 65 0.91 -2.58 -3.93
CA ASP A 65 1.01 -3.03 -5.32
C ASP A 65 1.29 -1.87 -6.29
N GLY A 66 0.75 -0.69 -6.01
CA GLY A 66 0.96 0.52 -6.81
C GLY A 66 2.28 1.25 -6.52
N ARG A 67 3.05 0.84 -5.49
CA ARG A 67 4.31 1.49 -5.16
C ARG A 67 5.42 0.95 -6.06
N PRO A 68 6.06 1.78 -6.91
CA PRO A 68 7.31 1.36 -7.51
C PRO A 68 8.30 1.11 -6.38
N VAL A 69 8.82 -0.12 -6.29
CA VAL A 69 9.94 -0.45 -5.40
C VAL A 69 11.12 0.42 -5.81
N ALA A 70 11.28 1.58 -5.16
CA ALA A 70 12.46 2.39 -5.35
C ALA A 70 13.67 1.49 -5.02
N PRO A 71 14.64 1.30 -5.92
CA PRO A 71 15.81 0.51 -5.62
C PRO A 71 16.48 1.14 -4.40
N MET A 72 16.69 0.34 -3.34
CA MET A 72 17.39 0.84 -2.17
C MET A 72 18.77 1.33 -2.61
N PRO A 73 19.19 2.55 -2.24
CA PRO A 73 20.52 3.01 -2.59
C PRO A 73 21.53 2.10 -1.90
N MET A 74 22.23 1.29 -2.71
CA MET A 74 23.39 0.53 -2.28
C MET A 74 24.38 1.55 -1.73
N ARG A 75 24.72 1.46 -0.44
CA ARG A 75 25.79 2.30 0.13
C ARG A 75 27.08 1.91 -0.58
N PRO A 76 27.78 2.83 -1.28
CA PRO A 76 29.08 2.48 -1.84
C PRO A 76 30.03 2.16 -0.68
N ALA A 77 30.56 0.94 -0.70
CA ALA A 77 31.61 0.52 0.20
C ALA A 77 32.90 1.26 -0.17
N GLY A 78 33.25 2.26 0.64
CA GLY A 78 34.61 2.77 0.82
C GLY A 78 35.25 3.45 -0.41
N ALA A 79 35.18 4.78 -0.45
CA ALA A 79 36.21 5.59 -1.12
C ALA A 79 37.06 6.26 -0.04
N GLY A 80 38.03 5.51 0.50
CA GLY A 80 39.14 6.08 1.24
C GLY A 80 40.09 6.75 0.24
N ALA A 81 40.05 8.07 0.17
CA ALA A 81 41.09 8.87 -0.50
C ALA A 81 41.56 9.94 0.49
N GLN A 82 42.50 9.56 1.35
CA GLN A 82 43.23 10.51 2.16
C GLN A 82 44.20 11.25 1.24
N GLN A 83 43.84 12.51 0.94
CA GLN A 83 44.67 13.44 0.19
C GLN A 83 46.02 13.64 0.90
N VAL A 84 47.08 13.26 0.20
CA VAL A 84 48.44 13.76 0.44
C VAL A 84 48.41 15.28 0.33
N ARG A 85 48.69 15.99 1.43
CA ARG A 85 48.99 17.42 1.41
C ARG A 85 50.49 17.59 1.27
N GLU A 86 50.94 17.62 0.03
CA GLU A 86 52.22 18.19 -0.34
C GLU A 86 51.99 19.69 -0.57
N GLY A 87 52.76 20.53 0.12
CA GLY A 87 52.58 21.97 0.16
C GLY A 87 53.81 22.63 0.78
N ASP A 88 54.89 22.63 0.00
CA ASP A 88 56.08 23.45 0.11
C ASP A 88 55.71 24.96 0.13
N GLY A 89 56.43 25.75 0.92
CA GLY A 89 56.15 27.18 1.09
C GLY A 89 57.24 27.91 1.86
N ALA A 90 58.37 28.12 1.19
CA ALA A 90 59.49 28.96 1.61
C ALA A 90 59.06 30.39 2.02
N VAL A 91 59.69 30.94 3.07
CA VAL A 91 59.76 32.39 3.30
C VAL A 91 61.20 32.78 3.66
N ALA A 92 61.78 33.58 2.78
CA ALA A 92 63.11 34.18 2.88
C ALA A 92 63.19 35.21 4.02
N ARG A 93 64.40 35.38 4.57
CA ARG A 93 64.81 36.50 5.41
C ARG A 93 65.91 37.29 4.71
#